data_AF-A0AAD7EZ83-F1
#
_entry.id   AF-A0AAD7EZ83-F1
#
_cell.length_a   1.000
_cell.length_b   1.000
_cell.length_c   1.000
_cell.angle_alpha   90.00
_cell.angle_beta   90.00
_cell.angle_gamma   90.00
#
_symmetry.space_group_name_H-M   'P 1'
#
loop_
_entity.id
_entity.type
_entity.pdbx_description
1 polymer ?
#
loop_
_entity_poly.entity_id
_entity_poly.type
_entity_poly.pdbx_seq_one_letter_code
_entity_poly.pdbx_strand_id
1 'polypeptide(L)'
;MVSWMPPLIAILLIATRNVCAVGSLDGRWVDAWTAMPQLTEPLNLPSPPFNGSSSVFFNSTLRQTLHMTIGGDEIRVRFSNAFGVNDLQITAATVALPVGRVSGASEIITTTLKTLTFSGSPSFIVPNGALVVSDPIAFPIKSQQTITVTLYLAQGQDGFSITSHPGSRATTWISFGNSAEAQNITGPSTTSLAHWFFVSAVETFSASASAFVIVGDSITDGRESTTDGNTRWPDLLLARMQKNPATSQISVNNQAAGGNRILADELGPNALGRIDRDVLSQSGVKYVMIFEGVNDMGEEVATTAAQTIIGDRIIAAFKQIVTRVHAAGLPIFTATITPFNAPANFTLQPYSSPVREVTRQRVNAFIRTSGLFDAVIDFDKVIADPNIPSQLSPTFNSGDFLHPNVAGYTALAAAFPLDLFEQFSGGVSRYQ
;
A
#
# COMPACT_ATOMS: atom_id res chain seq x y z
N MET A 1 57.82 45.16 -37.28
CA MET A 1 57.73 44.65 -35.89
C MET A 1 56.82 43.44 -35.91
N VAL A 2 57.43 42.26 -35.95
CA VAL A 2 56.77 40.95 -36.00
C VAL A 2 56.85 40.39 -34.57
N SER A 3 55.72 40.23 -33.88
CA SER A 3 55.67 39.56 -32.58
C SER A 3 55.36 38.08 -32.77
N TRP A 4 56.23 37.24 -32.22
CA TRP A 4 56.07 35.79 -32.15
C TRP A 4 55.30 35.44 -30.87
N MET A 5 54.18 34.73 -30.98
CA MET A 5 53.53 34.05 -29.86
C MET A 5 54.17 32.67 -29.65
N PRO A 6 54.43 32.22 -28.41
CA PRO A 6 54.89 30.86 -28.14
C PRO A 6 53.73 29.85 -28.14
N PRO A 7 53.98 28.57 -28.45
CA PRO A 7 52.95 27.54 -28.43
C PRO A 7 52.67 27.06 -26.99
N LEU A 8 51.38 26.95 -26.64
CA LEU A 8 50.92 26.25 -25.44
C LEU A 8 51.07 24.74 -25.63
N ILE A 9 51.92 24.12 -24.81
CA ILE A 9 52.01 22.66 -24.67
C ILE A 9 50.90 22.23 -23.70
N ALA A 10 49.88 21.53 -24.20
CA ALA A 10 48.87 20.87 -23.37
C ALA A 10 49.45 19.55 -22.85
N ILE A 11 49.73 19.48 -21.55
CA ILE A 11 50.10 18.24 -20.85
C ILE A 11 48.81 17.47 -20.59
N LEU A 12 48.60 16.38 -21.34
CA LEU A 12 47.52 15.43 -21.11
C LEU A 12 47.88 14.54 -19.93
N LEU A 13 47.40 14.86 -18.72
CA LEU A 13 47.45 13.95 -17.58
C LEU A 13 46.45 12.80 -17.81
N ILE A 14 46.96 11.63 -18.20
CA ILE A 14 46.21 10.38 -18.17
C ILE A 14 46.08 9.97 -16.70
N ALA A 15 44.98 10.36 -16.05
CA ALA A 15 44.60 9.79 -14.77
C ALA A 15 44.12 8.36 -15.01
N THR A 16 44.98 7.37 -14.71
CA THR A 16 44.55 5.97 -14.59
C THR A 16 43.57 5.87 -13.43
N ARG A 17 42.27 5.91 -13.74
CA ARG A 17 41.24 5.53 -12.78
C ARG A 17 41.41 4.04 -12.52
N ASN A 18 42.02 3.69 -11.39
CA ASN A 18 41.80 2.40 -10.76
C ASN A 18 40.32 2.36 -10.37
N VAL A 19 39.48 1.91 -11.30
CA VAL A 19 38.13 1.46 -10.98
C VAL A 19 38.33 0.22 -10.13
N CYS A 20 38.31 0.39 -8.80
CA CYS A 20 37.94 -0.72 -7.94
C CYS A 20 36.58 -1.18 -8.46
N ALA A 21 36.55 -2.37 -9.07
CA ALA A 21 35.29 -3.06 -9.29
C ALA A 21 34.66 -3.23 -7.92
N VAL A 22 33.66 -2.39 -7.61
CA VAL A 22 32.69 -2.70 -6.58
C VAL A 22 32.07 -4.00 -7.07
N GLY A 23 32.43 -5.13 -6.45
CA GLY A 23 31.74 -6.39 -6.73
C GLY A 23 30.25 -6.10 -6.64
N SER A 24 29.46 -6.56 -7.62
CA SER A 24 28.02 -6.42 -7.55
C SER A 24 27.59 -6.95 -6.19
N LEU A 25 27.03 -6.07 -5.36
CA LEU A 25 26.21 -6.54 -4.26
C LEU A 25 25.02 -7.18 -4.98
N ASP A 26 25.07 -8.50 -5.14
CA ASP A 26 24.01 -9.27 -5.80
C ASP A 26 22.75 -9.17 -4.93
N GLY A 27 21.99 -8.09 -5.11
CA GLY A 27 20.78 -7.83 -4.35
C GLY A 27 20.18 -6.45 -4.58
N ARG A 28 18.92 -6.33 -4.19
CA ARG A 28 18.12 -5.12 -4.26
C ARG A 28 17.26 -5.00 -3.01
N TRP A 29 16.82 -3.79 -2.71
CA TRP A 29 15.73 -3.59 -1.76
C TRP A 29 14.41 -4.02 -2.39
N VAL A 30 13.60 -4.70 -1.61
CA VAL A 30 12.25 -5.15 -1.97
C VAL A 30 11.30 -4.77 -0.85
N ASP A 31 10.16 -4.19 -1.18
CA ASP A 31 9.17 -3.84 -0.16
C ASP A 31 8.59 -5.13 0.47
N ALA A 32 8.93 -5.39 1.74
CA ALA A 32 8.37 -6.47 2.53
C ALA A 32 7.01 -6.14 3.14
N TRP A 33 6.61 -4.88 3.14
CA TRP A 33 5.28 -4.41 3.52
C TRP A 33 5.11 -2.98 3.03
N THR A 34 3.89 -2.61 2.64
CA THR A 34 3.52 -1.24 2.24
C THR A 34 2.17 -0.86 2.81
N ALA A 35 1.93 0.44 2.93
CA ALA A 35 0.59 1.01 3.04
C ALA A 35 0.48 2.25 2.16
N MET A 36 -0.69 2.43 1.55
CA MET A 36 -1.01 3.59 0.72
C MET A 36 -1.07 4.86 1.59
N PRO A 37 -0.19 5.85 1.37
CA PRO A 37 -0.23 7.11 2.12
C PRO A 37 -1.47 7.92 1.74
N GLN A 38 -2.21 8.38 2.75
CA GLN A 38 -3.42 9.21 2.63
C GLN A 38 -3.27 10.50 3.45
N LEU A 39 -3.91 11.57 2.98
CA LEU A 39 -4.25 12.69 3.86
C LEU A 39 -5.26 12.18 4.87
N THR A 40 -4.96 12.34 6.15
CA THR A 40 -5.87 11.93 7.22
C THR A 40 -7.03 12.90 7.28
N GLU A 41 -8.23 12.41 7.01
CA GLU A 41 -9.43 13.22 7.11
C GLU A 41 -9.73 13.59 8.58
N PRO A 42 -10.47 14.69 8.82
CA PRO A 42 -10.78 15.15 10.18
C PRO A 42 -11.41 14.08 11.09
N LEU A 43 -12.27 13.22 10.56
CA LEU A 43 -12.93 12.15 11.32
C LEU A 43 -12.02 10.95 11.61
N ASN A 44 -10.91 10.83 10.87
CA ASN A 44 -9.91 9.77 10.99
C ASN A 44 -8.63 10.22 11.71
N LEU A 45 -8.58 11.48 12.18
CA LEU A 45 -7.53 11.95 13.07
C LEU A 45 -7.55 11.15 14.39
N PRO A 46 -6.42 11.05 15.10
CA PRO A 46 -6.42 10.43 16.42
C PRO A 46 -7.43 11.13 17.32
N SER A 47 -8.12 10.38 18.18
CA SER A 47 -9.07 10.99 19.13
C SER A 47 -8.34 11.86 20.16
N PRO A 48 -9.01 12.88 20.74
CA PRO A 48 -8.52 13.51 21.96
C PRO A 48 -8.13 12.46 23.02
N PRO A 49 -7.02 12.65 23.76
CA PRO A 49 -6.22 13.88 23.86
C PRO A 49 -5.07 14.01 22.85
N PHE A 50 -5.00 13.15 21.81
CA PHE A 50 -3.90 13.13 20.85
C PHE A 50 -4.12 14.02 19.61
N ASN A 51 -5.26 14.69 19.56
CA ASN A 51 -5.60 15.73 18.60
C ASN A 51 -5.85 17.03 19.37
N GLY A 52 -4.79 17.82 19.52
CA GLY A 52 -4.77 19.04 20.32
C GLY A 52 -5.37 20.24 19.55
N SER A 53 -5.17 21.45 20.08
CA SER A 53 -5.72 22.66 19.46
C SER A 53 -4.93 23.14 18.23
N SER A 54 -3.65 22.84 18.15
CA SER A 54 -2.76 23.29 17.07
C SER A 54 -1.89 22.19 16.47
N SER A 55 -1.86 21.00 17.06
CA SER A 55 -1.03 19.88 16.64
C SER A 55 -1.65 18.55 17.00
N VAL A 56 -1.19 17.50 16.32
CA VAL A 56 -1.52 16.11 16.60
C VAL A 56 -0.30 15.39 17.16
N PHE A 57 -0.53 14.38 18.01
CA PHE A 57 0.50 13.54 18.60
C PHE A 57 1.60 14.28 19.40
N PHE A 58 1.30 15.44 19.96
CA PHE A 58 2.22 16.13 20.87
C PHE A 58 2.63 15.21 22.02
N ASN A 59 3.93 15.10 22.31
CA ASN A 59 4.51 14.23 23.34
C ASN A 59 3.94 12.79 23.30
N SER A 60 3.81 12.20 22.11
CA SER A 60 3.10 10.93 21.95
C SER A 60 3.98 9.82 21.39
N THR A 61 3.78 8.61 21.90
CA THR A 61 4.31 7.37 21.34
C THR A 61 3.20 6.67 20.54
N LEU A 62 3.52 6.21 19.33
CA LEU A 62 2.64 5.43 18.46
C LEU A 62 3.26 4.06 18.24
N ARG A 63 2.57 2.99 18.62
CA ARG A 63 3.04 1.60 18.45
C ARG A 63 2.13 0.87 17.47
N GLN A 64 2.73 0.42 16.36
CA GLN A 64 2.02 -0.04 15.17
C GLN A 64 2.54 -1.41 14.76
N THR A 65 1.65 -2.32 14.39
CA THR A 65 2.04 -3.65 13.92
C THR A 65 1.91 -3.77 12.40
N LEU A 66 2.86 -4.45 11.77
CA LEU A 66 3.00 -4.59 10.31
C LEU A 66 3.20 -6.07 9.96
N HIS A 67 2.43 -6.60 9.02
CA HIS A 67 2.49 -8.01 8.61
C HIS A 67 3.42 -8.18 7.40
N MET A 68 4.62 -8.72 7.63
CA MET A 68 5.64 -8.86 6.59
C MET A 68 5.23 -9.89 5.53
N THR A 69 5.38 -9.54 4.26
CA THR A 69 4.97 -10.38 3.13
C THR A 69 6.13 -11.12 2.50
N ILE A 70 7.38 -10.76 2.83
CA ILE A 70 8.58 -11.52 2.50
C ILE A 70 9.59 -11.46 3.66
N GLY A 71 10.44 -12.49 3.75
CA GLY A 71 11.53 -12.53 4.72
C GLY A 71 12.85 -11.97 4.19
N GLY A 72 13.79 -11.73 5.10
CA GLY A 72 15.15 -11.30 4.83
C GLY A 72 15.90 -10.96 6.12
N ASP A 73 17.22 -10.80 6.03
CA ASP A 73 18.09 -10.65 7.21
C ASP A 73 18.32 -9.20 7.64
N GLU A 74 18.10 -8.27 6.72
CA GLU A 74 18.28 -6.84 6.90
C GLU A 74 17.02 -6.10 6.46
N ILE A 75 16.60 -5.11 7.26
CA ILE A 75 15.46 -4.26 6.92
C ILE A 75 15.80 -2.78 7.03
N ARG A 76 14.99 -1.96 6.38
CA ARG A 76 14.88 -0.52 6.62
C ARG A 76 13.42 -0.10 6.56
N VAL A 77 13.08 1.01 7.21
CA VAL A 77 11.69 1.48 7.34
C VAL A 77 11.54 2.84 6.67
N ARG A 78 10.49 2.99 5.86
CA ARG A 78 10.17 4.24 5.15
C ARG A 78 9.04 4.98 5.83
N PHE A 79 9.30 6.22 6.21
CA PHE A 79 8.32 7.13 6.80
C PHE A 79 7.97 8.24 5.80
N SER A 80 6.69 8.60 5.71
CA SER A 80 6.17 9.54 4.73
C SER A 80 5.46 10.71 5.39
N ASN A 81 5.77 11.91 4.91
CA ASN A 81 5.08 13.16 5.19
C ASN A 81 4.42 13.72 3.92
N ALA A 82 4.03 12.84 2.98
CA ALA A 82 3.53 13.21 1.66
C ALA A 82 2.35 14.19 1.67
N PHE A 83 1.50 14.14 2.70
CA PHE A 83 0.34 15.03 2.87
C PHE A 83 0.48 16.02 4.02
N GLY A 84 1.61 15.98 4.72
CA GLY A 84 1.91 16.98 5.74
C GLY A 84 2.28 18.30 5.10
N VAL A 85 1.67 19.38 5.61
CA VAL A 85 2.03 20.76 5.23
C VAL A 85 3.07 21.37 6.16
N ASN A 86 3.37 20.69 7.27
CA ASN A 86 4.41 21.04 8.25
C ASN A 86 5.39 19.87 8.41
N ASP A 87 6.57 20.15 8.95
CA ASP A 87 7.60 19.16 9.24
C ASP A 87 7.08 18.06 10.19
N LEU A 88 7.37 16.80 9.85
CA LEU A 88 7.17 15.66 10.75
C LEU A 88 8.46 15.43 11.54
N GLN A 89 8.42 15.68 12.85
CA GLN A 89 9.56 15.53 13.74
C GLN A 89 9.60 14.15 14.39
N ILE A 90 10.28 13.19 13.76
CA ILE A 90 10.54 11.88 14.36
C ILE A 90 11.62 12.04 15.43
N THR A 91 11.21 11.98 16.71
CA THR A 91 12.15 12.13 17.83
C THR A 91 12.88 10.83 18.15
N ALA A 92 12.18 9.70 18.07
CA ALA A 92 12.78 8.37 18.14
C ALA A 92 11.92 7.37 17.37
N ALA A 93 12.56 6.33 16.83
CA ALA A 93 11.88 5.22 16.18
C ALA A 93 12.56 3.89 16.53
N THR A 94 11.77 2.85 16.78
CA THR A 94 12.26 1.50 17.09
C THR A 94 11.48 0.43 16.32
N VAL A 95 12.09 -0.74 16.18
CA VAL A 95 11.43 -1.96 15.70
C VAL A 95 11.66 -3.11 16.68
N ALA A 96 10.66 -3.96 16.85
CA ALA A 96 10.74 -5.16 17.67
C ALA A 96 9.74 -6.21 17.18
N LEU A 97 9.84 -7.44 17.70
CA LEU A 97 8.77 -8.43 17.55
C LEU A 97 7.68 -8.19 18.60
N PRO A 98 6.39 -8.25 18.24
CA PRO A 98 5.31 -8.20 19.22
C PRO A 98 5.26 -9.47 20.05
N VAL A 99 4.85 -9.36 21.31
CA VAL A 99 4.47 -10.52 22.13
C VAL A 99 3.33 -11.25 21.45
N GLY A 100 3.37 -12.60 21.46
CA GLY A 100 2.40 -13.43 20.74
C GLY A 100 2.58 -13.46 19.22
N ARG A 101 3.42 -12.59 18.63
CA ARG A 101 3.64 -12.49 17.18
C ARG A 101 2.36 -12.18 16.39
N VAL A 102 1.44 -11.42 17.00
CA VAL A 102 0.14 -11.06 16.42
C VAL A 102 0.07 -9.58 16.07
N SER A 103 -0.81 -9.23 15.14
CA SER A 103 -1.18 -7.84 14.86
C SER A 103 -1.94 -7.25 16.06
N GLY A 104 -1.86 -5.93 16.22
CA GLY A 104 -2.54 -5.19 17.28
C GLY A 104 -1.95 -5.32 18.68
N ALA A 105 -0.84 -6.04 18.86
CA ALA A 105 -0.20 -6.17 20.16
C ALA A 105 0.38 -4.84 20.68
N SER A 106 0.06 -4.47 21.93
CA SER A 106 0.68 -3.34 22.65
C SER A 106 2.06 -3.69 23.21
N GLU A 107 2.34 -4.99 23.36
CA GLU A 107 3.57 -5.53 23.97
C GLU A 107 4.59 -5.96 22.93
N ILE A 108 5.87 -5.76 23.25
CA ILE A 108 7.01 -6.17 22.45
C ILE A 108 7.95 -7.09 23.23
N ILE A 109 8.70 -7.91 22.49
CA ILE A 109 9.80 -8.72 23.02
C ILE A 109 11.05 -7.83 23.05
N THR A 110 11.35 -7.24 24.19
CA THR A 110 12.41 -6.21 24.35
C THR A 110 13.80 -6.69 23.92
N THR A 111 14.11 -7.98 24.03
CA THR A 111 15.39 -8.55 23.55
C THR A 111 15.57 -8.50 22.04
N THR A 112 14.48 -8.28 21.29
CA THR A 112 14.52 -8.10 19.83
C THR A 112 14.60 -6.64 19.42
N LEU A 113 14.43 -5.69 20.35
CA LEU A 113 14.32 -4.28 20.04
C LEU A 113 15.59 -3.75 19.36
N LYS A 114 15.38 -2.97 18.30
CA LYS A 114 16.41 -2.20 17.60
C LYS A 114 15.94 -0.76 17.42
N THR A 115 16.84 0.18 17.67
CA THR A 115 16.65 1.59 17.34
C THR A 115 16.83 1.78 15.84
N LEU A 116 15.96 2.57 15.21
CA LEU A 116 16.09 3.00 13.83
C LEU A 116 16.83 4.34 13.82
N THR A 117 17.83 4.46 12.95
CA THR A 117 18.58 5.70 12.73
C THR A 117 18.37 6.23 11.32
N PHE A 118 18.74 7.47 11.08
CA PHE A 118 18.64 8.17 9.81
C PHE A 118 19.94 8.91 9.55
N SER A 119 20.76 8.40 8.62
CA SER A 119 22.12 8.93 8.40
C SER A 119 22.96 8.95 9.70
N GLY A 120 22.80 7.92 10.53
CA GLY A 120 23.46 7.76 11.84
C GLY A 120 22.80 8.52 13.00
N SER A 121 21.77 9.34 12.76
CA SER A 121 21.04 10.06 13.80
C SER A 121 19.84 9.25 14.32
N PRO A 122 19.53 9.21 15.63
CA PRO A 122 18.33 8.54 16.16
C PRO A 122 17.02 9.29 15.87
N SER A 123 17.10 10.49 15.31
CA SER A 123 15.98 11.36 14.99
C SER A 123 16.10 11.96 13.60
N PHE A 124 14.97 12.39 13.03
CA PHE A 124 14.93 13.05 11.73
C PHE A 124 13.74 14.00 11.63
N ILE A 125 13.93 15.13 10.93
CA ILE A 125 12.85 16.06 10.59
C ILE A 125 12.51 15.82 9.12
N VAL A 126 11.34 15.24 8.85
CA VAL A 126 10.88 14.97 7.48
C VAL A 126 10.16 16.21 6.97
N PRO A 127 10.69 16.89 5.92
CA PRO A 127 10.04 18.07 5.37
C PRO A 127 8.63 17.79 4.86
N ASN A 128 7.86 18.85 4.66
CA ASN A 128 6.54 18.77 4.02
C ASN A 128 6.61 18.05 2.66
N GLY A 129 5.67 17.14 2.40
CA GLY A 129 5.60 16.39 1.14
C GLY A 129 6.72 15.37 0.91
N ALA A 130 7.69 15.25 1.83
CA ALA A 130 8.86 14.38 1.67
C ALA A 130 8.64 13.00 2.32
N LEU A 131 9.60 12.10 2.10
CA LEU A 131 9.74 10.84 2.81
C LEU A 131 11.18 10.67 3.28
N VAL A 132 11.38 9.83 4.30
CA VAL A 132 12.70 9.42 4.78
C VAL A 132 12.75 7.90 4.90
N VAL A 133 13.92 7.32 4.69
CA VAL A 133 14.19 5.89 4.90
C VAL A 133 15.22 5.76 6.02
N SER A 134 14.98 4.85 6.97
CA SER A 134 15.96 4.56 8.01
C SER A 134 17.23 3.96 7.43
N ASP A 135 18.33 4.05 8.18
CA ASP A 135 19.51 3.25 7.91
C ASP A 135 19.15 1.75 7.98
N PRO A 136 19.78 0.91 7.16
CA PRO A 136 19.63 -0.54 7.24
C PRO A 136 20.03 -1.09 8.61
N ILE A 137 19.27 -2.07 9.10
CA ILE A 137 19.55 -2.77 10.35
C ILE A 137 19.46 -4.29 10.19
N ALA A 138 20.36 -5.01 10.85
CA ALA A 138 20.28 -6.45 10.97
C ALA A 138 19.12 -6.83 11.91
N PHE A 139 17.97 -7.15 11.31
CA PHE A 139 16.75 -7.57 11.99
C PHE A 139 16.07 -8.63 11.11
N PRO A 140 16.38 -9.92 11.31
CA PRO A 140 15.84 -10.98 10.49
C PRO A 140 14.32 -11.11 10.64
N ILE A 141 13.62 -11.06 9.50
CA ILE A 141 12.17 -11.26 9.39
C ILE A 141 11.86 -12.48 8.53
N LYS A 142 10.72 -13.10 8.80
CA LYS A 142 10.15 -14.20 8.00
C LYS A 142 8.92 -13.71 7.26
N SER A 143 8.59 -14.34 6.13
CA SER A 143 7.29 -14.15 5.48
C SER A 143 6.15 -14.47 6.44
N GLN A 144 5.08 -13.69 6.39
CA GLN A 144 3.92 -13.73 7.28
C GLN A 144 4.24 -13.45 8.76
N GLN A 145 5.40 -12.87 9.07
CA GLN A 145 5.73 -12.45 10.43
C GLN A 145 5.22 -11.03 10.70
N THR A 146 4.55 -10.84 11.84
CA THR A 146 4.24 -9.49 12.32
C THR A 146 5.45 -8.91 13.05
N ILE A 147 5.77 -7.65 12.75
CA ILE A 147 6.71 -6.81 13.49
C ILE A 147 5.99 -5.60 14.07
N THR A 148 6.62 -4.93 15.03
CA THR A 148 6.13 -3.70 15.64
C THR A 148 7.09 -2.57 15.32
N VAL A 149 6.60 -1.47 14.75
CA VAL A 149 7.31 -0.20 14.64
C VAL A 149 6.73 0.77 15.66
N THR A 150 7.60 1.37 16.48
CA THR A 150 7.20 2.38 17.46
C THR A 150 7.83 3.72 17.11
N LEU A 151 7.03 4.78 17.07
CA LEU A 151 7.44 6.16 16.88
C LEU A 151 7.24 6.95 18.17
N TYR A 152 8.16 7.85 18.51
CA TYR A 152 7.93 8.89 19.50
C TYR A 152 8.06 10.28 18.86
N LEU A 153 7.04 11.10 19.06
CA LEU A 153 6.92 12.45 18.54
C LEU A 153 6.85 13.42 19.73
N ALA A 154 8.00 13.96 20.15
CA ALA A 154 8.05 14.86 21.31
C ALA A 154 7.25 16.14 21.09
N GLN A 155 7.36 16.72 19.89
CA GLN A 155 6.64 17.94 19.50
C GLN A 155 5.35 17.65 18.73
N GLY A 156 5.05 16.38 18.45
CA GLY A 156 3.96 16.03 17.53
C GLY A 156 4.20 16.55 16.11
N GLN A 157 3.12 16.76 15.38
CA GLN A 157 3.12 17.46 14.10
C GLN A 157 2.12 18.61 14.15
N ASP A 158 2.56 19.80 13.76
CA ASP A 158 1.69 20.98 13.72
C ASP A 158 0.61 20.85 12.64
N GLY A 159 -0.56 21.39 12.95
CA GLY A 159 -1.75 21.28 12.13
C GLY A 159 -2.38 19.89 12.13
N PHE A 160 -3.33 19.71 11.22
CA PHE A 160 -4.19 18.51 11.16
C PHE A 160 -4.09 17.78 9.83
N SER A 161 -3.30 18.31 8.88
CA SER A 161 -2.98 17.62 7.64
C SER A 161 -1.79 16.71 7.89
N ILE A 162 -2.04 15.44 8.20
CA ILE A 162 -1.00 14.44 8.44
C ILE A 162 -1.15 13.24 7.52
N THR A 163 -0.04 12.53 7.30
CA THR A 163 -0.01 11.31 6.49
C THR A 163 -0.37 10.09 7.35
N SER A 164 -1.42 9.37 6.97
CA SER A 164 -1.81 8.11 7.60
C SER A 164 -2.37 7.12 6.58
N HIS A 165 -2.87 6.01 7.10
CA HIS A 165 -3.67 5.02 6.40
C HIS A 165 -4.79 4.54 7.35
N PRO A 166 -5.99 5.13 7.29
CA PRO A 166 -7.10 4.81 8.22
C PRO A 166 -7.70 3.40 8.01
N GLY A 167 -7.51 2.82 6.83
CA GLY A 167 -8.01 1.49 6.45
C GLY A 167 -7.26 0.30 7.06
N SER A 168 -6.31 0.53 7.97
CA SER A 168 -5.24 -0.44 8.28
C SER A 168 -5.64 -1.78 8.87
N ARG A 169 -6.89 -1.95 9.34
CA ARG A 169 -7.41 -3.12 10.10
C ARG A 169 -6.39 -3.72 11.09
N ALA A 170 -5.51 -2.88 11.63
CA ALA A 170 -4.43 -3.25 12.51
C ALA A 170 -4.40 -2.21 13.63
N THR A 171 -4.53 -2.67 14.86
CA THR A 171 -4.61 -1.79 16.01
C THR A 171 -3.26 -1.09 16.24
N THR A 172 -3.31 0.23 16.29
CA THR A 172 -2.22 1.10 16.75
C THR A 172 -2.52 1.59 18.15
N TRP A 173 -1.53 1.49 19.03
CA TRP A 173 -1.60 1.99 20.40
C TRP A 173 -0.94 3.36 20.50
N ILE A 174 -1.56 4.28 21.22
CA ILE A 174 -1.05 5.63 21.42
C ILE A 174 -1.02 5.94 22.91
N SER A 175 0.11 6.44 23.41
CA SER A 175 0.28 6.90 24.78
C SER A 175 1.09 8.20 24.84
N PHE A 176 0.99 8.94 25.95
CA PHE A 176 1.87 10.09 26.18
C PHE A 176 3.26 9.67 26.65
N GLY A 177 4.24 10.55 26.46
CA GLY A 177 5.62 10.36 26.85
C GLY A 177 6.40 9.45 25.89
N ASN A 178 7.71 9.37 26.11
CA ASN A 178 8.58 8.49 25.36
C ASN A 178 8.49 7.05 25.90
N SER A 179 7.74 6.21 25.19
CA SER A 179 7.61 4.78 25.45
C SER A 179 8.17 3.95 24.30
N ALA A 180 9.08 4.52 23.48
CA ALA A 180 9.63 3.85 22.30
C ALA A 180 10.35 2.52 22.62
N GLU A 181 10.92 2.42 23.83
CA GLU A 181 11.62 1.23 24.34
C GLU A 181 10.84 0.44 25.40
N ALA A 182 9.64 0.91 25.77
CA ALA A 182 8.85 0.26 26.80
C ALA A 182 8.36 -1.11 26.34
N GLN A 183 8.42 -2.13 27.21
CA GLN A 183 7.92 -3.47 26.91
C GLN A 183 6.43 -3.45 26.52
N ASN A 184 5.61 -2.64 27.20
CA ASN A 184 4.18 -2.51 26.94
C ASN A 184 3.79 -1.03 26.84
N ILE A 185 2.85 -0.71 25.95
CA ILE A 185 2.17 0.59 25.95
C ILE A 185 0.98 0.51 26.91
N THR A 186 1.13 1.14 28.07
CA THR A 186 0.12 1.19 29.13
C THR A 186 0.06 2.58 29.73
N GLY A 187 -1.04 2.90 30.41
CA GLY A 187 -1.20 4.17 31.12
C GLY A 187 -2.61 4.74 30.98
N PRO A 188 -2.99 5.70 31.83
CA PRO A 188 -4.36 6.19 31.95
C PRO A 188 -4.87 6.91 30.69
N SER A 189 -3.98 7.47 29.88
CA SER A 189 -4.32 8.15 28.62
C SER A 189 -4.12 7.27 27.39
N THR A 190 -3.80 5.98 27.56
CA THR A 190 -3.57 5.08 26.44
C THR A 190 -4.86 4.89 25.65
N THR A 191 -4.80 5.11 24.35
CA THR A 191 -5.91 4.80 23.44
C THR A 191 -5.42 3.89 22.31
N SER A 192 -6.37 3.38 21.54
CA SER A 192 -6.07 2.63 20.34
C SER A 192 -7.11 2.85 19.26
N LEU A 193 -6.69 2.67 18.01
CA LEU A 193 -7.53 2.71 16.82
C LEU A 193 -6.85 1.95 15.68
N ALA A 194 -7.63 1.51 14.70
CA ALA A 194 -7.15 0.66 13.61
C ALA A 194 -6.57 1.48 12.44
N HIS A 195 -5.56 2.34 12.68
CA HIS A 195 -4.89 3.16 11.66
C HIS A 195 -3.38 2.93 11.66
N TRP A 196 -2.72 3.08 10.51
CA TRP A 196 -1.27 3.30 10.46
C TRP A 196 -0.96 4.79 10.26
N PHE A 197 0.04 5.31 10.95
CA PHE A 197 0.50 6.70 10.87
C PHE A 197 1.95 6.75 10.43
N PHE A 198 2.24 7.59 9.44
CA PHE A 198 3.57 7.92 8.92
C PHE A 198 4.39 6.77 8.32
N VAL A 199 4.27 5.52 8.77
CA VAL A 199 4.97 4.37 8.16
C VAL A 199 4.33 4.05 6.82
N SER A 200 5.14 3.96 5.76
CA SER A 200 4.67 3.73 4.38
C SER A 200 5.27 2.49 3.72
N ALA A 201 6.42 2.01 4.22
CA ALA A 201 6.95 0.70 3.85
C ALA A 201 7.96 0.16 4.87
N VAL A 202 8.15 -1.16 4.81
CA VAL A 202 9.32 -1.85 5.33
C VAL A 202 9.97 -2.54 4.14
N GLU A 203 11.25 -2.32 3.92
CA GLU A 203 12.01 -2.91 2.84
C GLU A 203 13.00 -3.92 3.40
N THR A 204 13.26 -5.01 2.68
CA THR A 204 14.33 -5.95 3.00
C THR A 204 15.28 -6.11 1.80
N PHE A 205 16.56 -6.34 2.09
CA PHE A 205 17.55 -6.57 1.04
C PHE A 205 17.54 -8.05 0.63
N SER A 206 17.42 -8.30 -0.68
CA SER A 206 17.34 -9.67 -1.21
C SER A 206 17.94 -9.78 -2.61
N ALA A 207 18.61 -10.91 -2.87
CA ALA A 207 19.12 -11.28 -4.19
C ALA A 207 18.01 -11.77 -5.14
N SER A 208 17.00 -12.44 -4.60
CA SER A 208 15.99 -13.18 -5.37
C SER A 208 14.58 -12.61 -5.28
N ALA A 209 14.23 -11.92 -4.18
CA ALA A 209 12.86 -11.51 -3.95
C ALA A 209 12.38 -10.42 -4.92
N SER A 210 11.08 -10.37 -5.15
CA SER A 210 10.42 -9.33 -5.98
C SER A 210 9.07 -8.96 -5.37
N ALA A 211 8.48 -7.86 -5.83
CA ALA A 211 7.23 -7.35 -5.29
C ALA A 211 6.07 -7.40 -6.29
N PHE A 212 4.91 -7.83 -5.79
CA PHE A 212 3.60 -7.72 -6.43
C PHE A 212 2.81 -6.59 -5.78
N VAL A 213 2.62 -5.49 -6.50
CA VAL A 213 1.93 -4.29 -6.00
C VAL A 213 0.47 -4.28 -6.45
N ILE A 214 -0.45 -4.04 -5.52
CA ILE A 214 -1.89 -4.02 -5.79
C ILE A 214 -2.44 -2.63 -5.48
N VAL A 215 -2.87 -1.92 -6.52
CA VAL A 215 -3.65 -0.68 -6.44
C VAL A 215 -5.13 -1.07 -6.38
N GLY A 216 -5.86 -0.52 -5.43
CA GLY A 216 -7.24 -0.94 -5.17
C GLY A 216 -8.02 0.00 -4.28
N ASP A 217 -9.30 -0.32 -4.12
CA ASP A 217 -10.24 0.37 -3.25
C ASP A 217 -10.45 -0.35 -1.90
N SER A 218 -11.55 -0.06 -1.21
CA SER A 218 -11.94 -0.66 0.07
C SER A 218 -12.00 -2.18 0.07
N ILE A 219 -12.28 -2.82 -1.07
CA ILE A 219 -12.34 -4.27 -1.20
C ILE A 219 -10.93 -4.86 -1.07
N THR A 220 -9.93 -4.21 -1.68
CA THR A 220 -8.53 -4.65 -1.57
C THR A 220 -7.89 -4.20 -0.26
N ASP A 221 -8.25 -3.01 0.22
CA ASP A 221 -7.84 -2.49 1.52
C ASP A 221 -8.37 -3.37 2.68
N GLY A 222 -9.47 -4.09 2.44
CA GLY A 222 -9.97 -5.14 3.32
C GLY A 222 -11.03 -4.65 4.30
N ARG A 223 -11.93 -3.77 3.86
CA ARG A 223 -13.15 -3.41 4.60
C ARG A 223 -13.97 -4.68 4.92
N GLU A 224 -14.51 -4.79 6.13
CA GLU A 224 -15.21 -6.00 6.62
C GLU A 224 -14.34 -7.27 6.80
N SER A 225 -13.01 -7.16 6.70
CA SER A 225 -12.10 -8.20 7.22
C SER A 225 -11.97 -8.12 8.74
N THR A 226 -11.46 -9.18 9.37
CA THR A 226 -11.22 -9.20 10.82
C THR A 226 -10.07 -8.28 11.18
N THR A 227 -10.33 -7.25 11.99
CA THR A 227 -9.30 -6.40 12.61
C THR A 227 -8.28 -7.26 13.35
N ASP A 228 -6.99 -6.98 13.14
CA ASP A 228 -5.84 -7.73 13.63
C ASP A 228 -5.74 -9.19 13.14
N GLY A 229 -6.62 -9.60 12.23
CA GLY A 229 -6.69 -10.98 11.73
C GLY A 229 -5.87 -11.25 10.46
N ASN A 230 -5.42 -10.21 9.73
CA ASN A 230 -4.79 -10.33 8.41
C ASN A 230 -5.61 -11.23 7.46
N THR A 231 -6.93 -10.99 7.39
CA THR A 231 -7.90 -11.81 6.64
C THR A 231 -8.42 -11.11 5.38
N ARG A 232 -7.65 -10.14 4.86
CA ARG A 232 -7.91 -9.53 3.55
C ARG A 232 -7.55 -10.50 2.44
N TRP A 233 -8.12 -10.31 1.26
CA TRP A 233 -7.77 -11.19 0.13
C TRP A 233 -6.27 -11.14 -0.24
N PRO A 234 -5.53 -10.00 -0.17
CA PRO A 234 -4.09 -10.01 -0.44
C PRO A 234 -3.29 -10.79 0.63
N ASP A 235 -3.68 -10.69 1.91
CA ASP A 235 -3.05 -11.45 3.01
C ASP A 235 -3.29 -12.96 2.84
N LEU A 236 -4.51 -13.35 2.45
CA LEU A 236 -4.87 -14.74 2.19
C LEU A 236 -4.19 -15.29 0.91
N LEU A 237 -4.03 -14.44 -0.12
CA LEU A 237 -3.27 -14.76 -1.32
C LEU A 237 -1.79 -15.01 -0.97
N LEU A 238 -1.19 -14.13 -0.17
CA LEU A 238 0.17 -14.29 0.33
C LEU A 238 0.35 -15.63 1.05
N ALA A 239 -0.55 -15.98 1.96
CA ALA A 239 -0.47 -17.24 2.70
C ALA A 239 -0.48 -18.48 1.78
N ARG A 240 -1.15 -18.38 0.63
CA ARG A 240 -1.14 -19.41 -0.42
C ARG A 240 0.13 -19.37 -1.26
N MET A 241 0.61 -18.18 -1.65
CA MET A 241 1.87 -18.00 -2.38
C MET A 241 3.07 -18.58 -1.63
N GLN A 242 3.13 -18.36 -0.31
CA GLN A 242 4.22 -18.88 0.53
C GLN A 242 4.27 -20.43 0.60
N LYS A 243 3.19 -21.13 0.20
CA LYS A 243 3.17 -22.59 0.10
C LYS A 243 3.63 -23.11 -1.28
N ASN A 244 3.89 -22.23 -2.24
CA ASN A 244 4.33 -22.57 -3.57
C ASN A 244 5.76 -22.05 -3.82
N PRO A 245 6.76 -22.91 -4.09
CA PRO A 245 8.14 -22.49 -4.34
C PRO A 245 8.30 -21.45 -5.46
N ALA A 246 7.43 -21.47 -6.49
CA ALA A 246 7.50 -20.53 -7.61
C ALA A 246 7.09 -19.09 -7.22
N THR A 247 6.37 -18.92 -6.11
CA THR A 247 5.83 -17.62 -5.69
C THR A 247 6.20 -17.22 -4.26
N SER A 248 6.87 -18.09 -3.50
CA SER A 248 7.30 -17.82 -2.13
C SER A 248 8.33 -16.69 -1.99
N GLN A 249 8.98 -16.31 -3.10
CA GLN A 249 9.92 -15.18 -3.20
C GLN A 249 9.28 -13.90 -3.74
N ILE A 250 7.95 -13.82 -3.75
CA ILE A 250 7.21 -12.63 -4.21
C ILE A 250 6.47 -12.04 -3.01
N SER A 251 6.83 -10.80 -2.63
CA SER A 251 6.11 -10.03 -1.64
C SER A 251 4.77 -9.56 -2.21
N VAL A 252 3.77 -9.42 -1.35
CA VAL A 252 2.46 -8.84 -1.70
C VAL A 252 2.38 -7.46 -1.04
N ASN A 253 2.18 -6.43 -1.85
CA ASN A 253 2.27 -5.04 -1.43
C ASN A 253 0.93 -4.36 -1.69
N ASN A 254 0.13 -4.25 -0.63
CA ASN A 254 -1.19 -3.66 -0.69
C ASN A 254 -1.08 -2.13 -0.68
N GLN A 255 -1.39 -1.52 -1.82
CA GLN A 255 -1.44 -0.08 -2.02
C GLN A 255 -2.89 0.39 -2.23
N ALA A 256 -3.86 -0.36 -1.71
CA ALA A 256 -5.26 0.03 -1.76
C ALA A 256 -5.62 1.06 -0.69
N ALA A 257 -6.73 1.75 -0.88
CA ALA A 257 -7.34 2.62 0.13
C ALA A 257 -8.86 2.54 0.03
N GLY A 258 -9.54 2.45 1.17
CA GLY A 258 -10.99 2.58 1.22
C GLY A 258 -11.48 3.80 0.45
N GLY A 259 -12.60 3.72 -0.27
CA GLY A 259 -13.15 4.84 -1.04
C GLY A 259 -12.27 5.34 -2.20
N ASN A 260 -11.12 4.71 -2.51
CA ASN A 260 -10.28 5.20 -3.59
C ASN A 260 -10.97 5.06 -4.96
N ARG A 261 -10.71 6.03 -5.83
CA ARG A 261 -11.29 6.14 -7.16
C ARG A 261 -10.17 6.25 -8.19
N ILE A 262 -10.46 5.84 -9.42
CA ILE A 262 -9.53 5.95 -10.53
C ILE A 262 -9.37 7.41 -10.97
N LEU A 263 -10.46 8.19 -10.95
CA LEU A 263 -10.55 9.47 -11.65
C LEU A 263 -10.61 10.71 -10.75
N ALA A 264 -10.88 10.56 -9.46
CA ALA A 264 -11.08 11.67 -8.53
C ALA A 264 -10.43 11.37 -7.18
N ASP A 265 -9.99 12.43 -6.50
CA ASP A 265 -9.52 12.31 -5.13
C ASP A 265 -10.72 12.15 -4.19
N GLU A 266 -10.56 11.34 -3.15
CA GLU A 266 -11.56 11.13 -2.10
C GLU A 266 -10.82 10.75 -0.81
N LEU A 267 -10.96 9.50 -0.37
CA LEU A 267 -10.13 8.85 0.62
C LEU A 267 -8.74 8.57 -0.01
N GLY A 268 -7.97 9.65 -0.15
CA GLY A 268 -6.66 9.70 -0.81
C GLY A 268 -6.71 10.10 -2.30
N PRO A 269 -5.54 10.29 -2.94
CA PRO A 269 -5.45 10.69 -4.34
C PRO A 269 -6.01 9.65 -5.30
N ASN A 270 -6.53 10.11 -6.44
CA ASN A 270 -6.99 9.25 -7.52
C ASN A 270 -5.91 8.26 -8.01
N ALA A 271 -6.31 7.03 -8.34
CA ALA A 271 -5.36 5.98 -8.73
C ALA A 271 -4.54 6.35 -9.96
N LEU A 272 -5.13 7.01 -10.95
CA LEU A 272 -4.43 7.46 -12.16
C LEU A 272 -3.25 8.39 -11.82
N GLY A 273 -3.43 9.28 -10.85
CA GLY A 273 -2.42 10.24 -10.40
C GLY A 273 -1.32 9.65 -9.51
N ARG A 274 -1.56 8.49 -8.88
CA ARG A 274 -0.62 7.91 -7.90
C ARG A 274 0.19 6.72 -8.39
N ILE A 275 0.02 6.26 -9.63
CA ILE A 275 0.79 5.11 -10.18
C ILE A 275 2.31 5.28 -10.06
N ASP A 276 2.88 6.48 -10.29
CA ASP A 276 4.34 6.66 -10.18
C ASP A 276 4.80 6.41 -8.75
N ARG A 277 4.10 7.01 -7.79
CA ARG A 277 4.45 6.98 -6.36
C ARG A 277 4.21 5.59 -5.77
N ASP A 278 3.03 5.04 -6.01
CA ASP A 278 2.54 3.85 -5.31
C ASP A 278 2.85 2.56 -6.05
N VAL A 279 3.31 2.62 -7.30
CA VAL A 279 3.75 1.45 -8.06
C VAL A 279 5.19 1.61 -8.56
N LEU A 280 5.45 2.58 -9.45
CA LEU A 280 6.73 2.62 -10.18
C LEU A 280 7.93 2.96 -9.28
N SER A 281 7.70 3.69 -8.19
CA SER A 281 8.72 4.08 -7.22
C SER A 281 8.85 3.10 -6.05
N GLN A 282 8.09 2.00 -6.05
CA GLN A 282 8.18 0.97 -5.01
C GLN A 282 9.38 0.05 -5.26
N SER A 283 9.92 -0.53 -4.20
CA SER A 283 11.16 -1.29 -4.22
C SER A 283 10.93 -2.72 -4.69
N GLY A 284 11.66 -3.11 -5.73
CA GLY A 284 11.67 -4.49 -6.24
C GLY A 284 10.42 -4.91 -7.01
N VAL A 285 9.58 -3.97 -7.46
CA VAL A 285 8.35 -4.28 -8.21
C VAL A 285 8.66 -5.09 -9.45
N LYS A 286 7.87 -6.15 -9.62
CA LYS A 286 7.91 -7.05 -10.77
C LYS A 286 6.53 -7.35 -11.32
N TYR A 287 5.48 -7.23 -10.51
CA TYR A 287 4.10 -7.46 -10.94
C TYR A 287 3.21 -6.36 -10.39
N VAL A 288 2.21 -5.97 -11.17
CA VAL A 288 1.24 -4.93 -10.80
C VAL A 288 -0.17 -5.48 -10.96
N MET A 289 -1.08 -5.08 -10.08
CA MET A 289 -2.51 -5.29 -10.27
C MET A 289 -3.28 -4.01 -9.97
N ILE A 290 -4.31 -3.74 -10.76
CA ILE A 290 -5.33 -2.74 -10.42
C ILE A 290 -6.70 -3.40 -10.25
N PHE A 291 -7.34 -3.14 -9.12
CA PHE A 291 -8.70 -3.58 -8.83
C PHE A 291 -9.50 -2.42 -8.22
N GLU A 292 -10.05 -1.59 -9.11
CA GLU A 292 -10.78 -0.36 -8.79
C GLU A 292 -11.93 -0.10 -9.79
N GLY A 293 -12.71 0.94 -9.51
CA GLY A 293 -13.73 1.51 -10.39
C GLY A 293 -15.12 1.49 -9.77
N VAL A 294 -15.33 0.75 -8.68
CA VAL A 294 -16.63 0.69 -8.00
C VAL A 294 -17.04 2.05 -7.45
N ASN A 295 -16.13 2.77 -6.79
CA ASN A 295 -16.41 4.08 -6.21
C ASN A 295 -16.62 5.16 -7.28
N ASP A 296 -15.92 5.07 -8.43
CA ASP A 296 -16.16 5.99 -9.56
C ASP A 296 -17.61 5.94 -10.04
N MET A 297 -18.17 4.72 -10.19
CA MET A 297 -19.57 4.53 -10.59
C MET A 297 -20.55 4.81 -9.44
N GLY A 298 -20.17 4.41 -8.21
CA GLY A 298 -20.96 4.54 -7.00
C GLY A 298 -21.21 5.99 -6.57
N GLU A 299 -20.20 6.85 -6.70
CA GLU A 299 -20.30 8.27 -6.39
C GLU A 299 -20.93 9.09 -7.53
N GLU A 300 -20.81 8.63 -8.78
CA GLU A 300 -21.41 9.32 -9.92
C GLU A 300 -22.95 9.21 -9.89
N VAL A 301 -23.63 10.28 -10.32
CA VAL A 301 -25.09 10.31 -10.35
C VAL A 301 -25.64 9.19 -11.23
N ALA A 302 -26.70 8.52 -10.78
CA ALA A 302 -27.29 7.36 -11.44
C ALA A 302 -28.18 7.72 -12.65
N THR A 303 -27.73 8.62 -13.52
CA THR A 303 -28.37 8.90 -14.82
C THR A 303 -27.61 8.20 -15.94
N THR A 304 -28.31 7.75 -16.99
CA THR A 304 -27.67 7.08 -18.14
C THR A 304 -26.56 7.93 -18.76
N ALA A 305 -26.75 9.24 -18.86
CA ALA A 305 -25.76 10.15 -19.43
C ALA A 305 -24.48 10.20 -18.58
N ALA A 306 -24.60 10.46 -17.27
CA ALA A 306 -23.45 10.52 -16.37
C ALA A 306 -22.73 9.16 -16.27
N GLN A 307 -23.51 8.08 -16.14
CA GLN A 307 -22.98 6.72 -16.07
C GLN A 307 -22.31 6.26 -17.38
N THR A 308 -22.75 6.79 -18.53
CA THR A 308 -22.05 6.59 -19.80
C THR A 308 -20.70 7.31 -19.79
N ILE A 309 -20.67 8.59 -19.40
CA ILE A 309 -19.45 9.40 -19.36
C ILE A 309 -18.42 8.82 -18.39
N ILE A 310 -18.82 8.47 -17.16
CA ILE A 310 -17.90 7.93 -16.16
C ILE A 310 -17.30 6.60 -16.61
N GLY A 311 -18.11 5.70 -17.19
CA GLY A 311 -17.61 4.43 -17.73
C GLY A 311 -16.58 4.62 -18.86
N ASP A 312 -16.78 5.62 -19.73
CA ASP A 312 -15.82 5.95 -20.80
C ASP A 312 -14.51 6.49 -20.24
N ARG A 313 -14.61 7.34 -19.20
CA ARG A 313 -13.43 7.88 -18.50
C ARG A 313 -12.66 6.80 -17.74
N ILE A 314 -13.34 5.86 -17.09
CA ILE A 314 -12.71 4.71 -16.41
C ILE A 314 -11.91 3.88 -17.43
N ILE A 315 -12.52 3.53 -18.57
CA ILE A 315 -11.86 2.79 -19.64
C ILE A 315 -10.63 3.54 -20.18
N ALA A 316 -10.75 4.86 -20.40
CA ALA A 316 -9.63 5.68 -20.85
C ALA A 316 -8.50 5.73 -19.82
N ALA A 317 -8.82 5.82 -18.52
CA ALA A 317 -7.83 5.83 -17.45
C ALA A 317 -7.12 4.47 -17.33
N PHE A 318 -7.82 3.34 -17.44
CA PHE A 318 -7.18 2.03 -17.49
C PHE A 318 -6.13 1.94 -18.61
N LYS A 319 -6.44 2.44 -19.81
CA LYS A 319 -5.48 2.48 -20.93
C LYS A 319 -4.22 3.29 -20.59
N GLN A 320 -4.36 4.42 -19.89
CA GLN A 320 -3.23 5.25 -19.48
C GLN A 320 -2.41 4.62 -18.35
N ILE A 321 -3.06 3.98 -17.38
CA ILE A 321 -2.39 3.25 -16.30
C ILE A 321 -1.54 2.11 -16.90
N VAL A 322 -2.15 1.28 -17.75
CA VAL A 322 -1.48 0.17 -18.43
C VAL A 322 -0.32 0.67 -19.28
N THR A 323 -0.52 1.75 -20.05
CA THR A 323 0.55 2.41 -20.83
C THR A 323 1.78 2.71 -19.98
N ARG A 324 1.58 3.30 -18.80
CA ARG A 324 2.68 3.73 -17.92
C ARG A 324 3.37 2.55 -17.23
N VAL A 325 2.60 1.53 -16.85
CA VAL A 325 3.16 0.31 -16.25
C VAL A 325 3.94 -0.51 -17.27
N HIS A 326 3.42 -0.66 -18.49
CA HIS A 326 4.13 -1.31 -19.61
C HIS A 326 5.37 -0.54 -20.05
N ALA A 327 5.37 0.79 -19.97
CA ALA A 327 6.57 1.61 -20.22
C ALA A 327 7.72 1.31 -19.24
N ALA A 328 7.41 0.78 -18.05
CA ALA A 328 8.39 0.30 -17.08
C ALA A 328 8.74 -1.20 -17.28
N GLY A 329 8.22 -1.86 -18.31
CA GLY A 329 8.43 -3.28 -18.60
C GLY A 329 7.69 -4.24 -17.64
N LEU A 330 6.76 -3.71 -16.84
CA LEU A 330 6.06 -4.47 -15.82
C LEU A 330 4.74 -5.04 -16.36
N PRO A 331 4.41 -6.33 -16.09
CA PRO A 331 3.08 -6.86 -16.34
C PRO A 331 2.05 -6.23 -15.40
N ILE A 332 0.85 -5.99 -15.91
CA ILE A 332 -0.29 -5.51 -15.14
C ILE A 332 -1.50 -6.43 -15.28
N PHE A 333 -1.93 -6.94 -14.14
CA PHE A 333 -3.14 -7.73 -13.99
C PHE A 333 -4.31 -6.82 -13.57
N THR A 334 -5.52 -7.33 -13.72
CA THR A 334 -6.71 -6.67 -13.18
C THR A 334 -7.75 -7.66 -12.72
N ALA A 335 -8.72 -7.19 -11.95
CA ALA A 335 -9.93 -7.93 -11.66
C ALA A 335 -11.16 -7.19 -12.17
N THR A 336 -12.16 -7.95 -12.59
CA THR A 336 -13.49 -7.40 -12.89
C THR A 336 -14.10 -6.79 -11.63
N ILE A 337 -14.80 -5.66 -11.78
CA ILE A 337 -15.49 -4.93 -10.71
C ILE A 337 -16.61 -5.81 -10.17
N THR A 338 -16.58 -6.10 -8.87
CA THR A 338 -17.54 -7.01 -8.22
C THR A 338 -18.94 -6.42 -8.15
N PRO A 339 -19.98 -7.25 -7.96
CA PRO A 339 -21.34 -6.77 -7.84
C PRO A 339 -21.53 -5.83 -6.63
N PHE A 340 -22.35 -4.79 -6.80
CA PHE A 340 -22.63 -3.81 -5.75
C PHE A 340 -24.11 -3.36 -5.68
N ASN A 341 -25.03 -4.10 -6.31
CA ASN A 341 -26.46 -3.88 -6.07
C ASN A 341 -26.94 -4.60 -4.82
N ALA A 342 -27.96 -4.02 -4.21
CA ALA A 342 -28.73 -4.59 -3.12
C ALA A 342 -30.17 -4.91 -3.58
N PRO A 343 -30.90 -5.77 -2.84
CA PRO A 343 -32.34 -5.96 -3.01
C PRO A 343 -33.09 -4.63 -2.98
N ALA A 344 -34.20 -4.53 -3.73
CA ALA A 344 -34.95 -3.28 -3.88
C ALA A 344 -35.49 -2.71 -2.54
N ASN A 345 -35.65 -3.55 -1.52
CA ASN A 345 -36.08 -3.16 -0.17
C ASN A 345 -34.92 -2.74 0.76
N PHE A 346 -33.66 -2.84 0.31
CA PHE A 346 -32.49 -2.43 1.08
C PHE A 346 -32.04 -1.03 0.64
N THR A 347 -32.16 -0.05 1.53
CA THR A 347 -31.92 1.37 1.22
C THR A 347 -30.58 1.90 1.72
N LEU A 348 -29.81 1.10 2.47
CA LEU A 348 -28.54 1.52 3.07
C LEU A 348 -27.33 1.37 2.14
N GLN A 349 -27.51 0.81 0.94
CA GLN A 349 -26.45 0.70 -0.06
C GLN A 349 -26.62 1.81 -1.11
N PRO A 350 -25.94 2.97 -0.96
CA PRO A 350 -26.12 4.12 -1.85
C PRO A 350 -25.66 3.86 -3.28
N TYR A 351 -24.81 2.85 -3.53
CA TYR A 351 -24.32 2.53 -4.87
C TYR A 351 -25.32 1.72 -5.69
N SER A 352 -26.27 1.05 -5.05
CA SER A 352 -27.25 0.18 -5.71
C SER A 352 -28.09 0.95 -6.74
N SER A 353 -27.98 0.59 -8.01
CA SER A 353 -28.77 1.17 -9.09
C SER A 353 -28.74 0.31 -10.34
N PRO A 354 -29.90 0.05 -10.99
CA PRO A 354 -29.93 -0.60 -12.30
C PRO A 354 -29.11 0.16 -13.35
N VAL A 355 -29.03 1.49 -13.26
CA VAL A 355 -28.27 2.31 -14.23
C VAL A 355 -26.77 2.12 -14.04
N ARG A 356 -26.29 2.08 -12.79
CA ARG A 356 -24.87 1.81 -12.49
C ARG A 356 -24.47 0.39 -12.86
N GLU A 357 -25.38 -0.59 -12.70
CA GLU A 357 -25.13 -1.97 -13.12
C GLU A 357 -24.89 -2.09 -14.63
N VAL A 358 -25.63 -1.34 -15.45
CA VAL A 358 -25.38 -1.30 -16.91
C VAL A 358 -23.95 -0.82 -17.19
N THR A 359 -23.48 0.21 -16.50
CA THR A 359 -22.09 0.70 -16.64
C THR A 359 -21.08 -0.30 -16.12
N ARG A 360 -21.31 -0.92 -14.95
CA ARG A 360 -20.43 -1.96 -14.39
C ARG A 360 -20.26 -3.12 -15.37
N GLN A 361 -21.36 -3.63 -15.94
CA GLN A 361 -21.32 -4.70 -16.94
C GLN A 361 -20.56 -4.27 -18.19
N ARG A 362 -20.75 -3.04 -18.66
CA ARG A 362 -20.00 -2.49 -19.81
C ARG A 362 -18.50 -2.42 -19.54
N VAL A 363 -18.10 -1.90 -18.39
CA VAL A 363 -16.68 -1.82 -17.99
C VAL A 363 -16.10 -3.22 -17.80
N ASN A 364 -16.81 -4.13 -17.14
CA ASN A 364 -16.36 -5.51 -16.99
C ASN A 364 -16.26 -6.26 -18.31
N ALA A 365 -17.15 -6.01 -19.27
CA ALA A 365 -17.02 -6.55 -20.63
C ALA A 365 -15.72 -6.06 -21.28
N PHE A 366 -15.42 -4.76 -21.19
CA PHE A 366 -14.14 -4.21 -21.65
C PHE A 366 -12.93 -4.86 -20.97
N ILE A 367 -12.94 -4.98 -19.64
CA ILE A 367 -11.88 -5.65 -18.86
C ILE A 367 -11.64 -7.07 -19.42
N ARG A 368 -12.71 -7.85 -19.62
CA ARG A 368 -12.61 -9.25 -20.07
C ARG A 368 -12.12 -9.41 -21.51
N THR A 369 -12.51 -8.52 -22.43
CA THR A 369 -12.37 -8.78 -23.87
C THR A 369 -11.38 -7.86 -24.59
N SER A 370 -10.93 -6.77 -23.96
CA SER A 370 -10.08 -5.78 -24.62
C SER A 370 -8.68 -6.28 -24.96
N GLY A 371 -8.16 -7.26 -24.21
CA GLY A 371 -6.75 -7.64 -24.26
C GLY A 371 -5.79 -6.56 -23.76
N LEU A 372 -6.31 -5.54 -23.05
CA LEU A 372 -5.52 -4.44 -22.52
C LEU A 372 -4.57 -4.91 -21.41
N PHE A 373 -5.06 -5.76 -20.51
CA PHE A 373 -4.32 -6.27 -19.37
C PHE A 373 -3.64 -7.59 -19.71
N ASP A 374 -2.50 -7.85 -19.07
CA ASP A 374 -1.73 -9.07 -19.27
C ASP A 374 -2.45 -10.30 -18.71
N ALA A 375 -3.25 -10.11 -17.66
CA ALA A 375 -4.16 -11.11 -17.12
C ALA A 375 -5.40 -10.46 -16.48
N VAL A 376 -6.53 -11.17 -16.55
CA VAL A 376 -7.81 -10.75 -15.97
C VAL A 376 -8.31 -11.84 -15.03
N ILE A 377 -8.61 -11.46 -13.79
CA ILE A 377 -9.21 -12.35 -12.80
C ILE A 377 -10.70 -11.97 -12.64
N ASP A 378 -11.60 -12.90 -12.94
CA ASP A 378 -13.05 -12.64 -12.97
C ASP A 378 -13.68 -12.68 -11.56
N PHE A 379 -13.23 -11.79 -10.66
CA PHE A 379 -13.75 -11.67 -9.29
C PHE A 379 -15.25 -11.41 -9.22
N ASP A 380 -15.83 -10.77 -10.24
CA ASP A 380 -17.27 -10.56 -10.40
C ASP A 380 -18.01 -11.91 -10.33
N LYS A 381 -17.61 -12.87 -11.17
CA LYS A 381 -18.21 -14.21 -11.15
C LYS A 381 -17.90 -15.00 -9.89
N VAL A 382 -16.76 -14.76 -9.24
CA VAL A 382 -16.35 -15.53 -8.04
C VAL A 382 -17.30 -15.29 -6.88
N ILE A 383 -17.74 -14.04 -6.69
CA ILE A 383 -18.52 -13.67 -5.50
C ILE A 383 -19.96 -13.24 -5.78
N ALA A 384 -20.39 -13.22 -7.05
CA ALA A 384 -21.77 -12.95 -7.42
C ALA A 384 -22.76 -13.99 -6.87
N ASP A 385 -23.97 -13.54 -6.54
CA ASP A 385 -25.09 -14.45 -6.32
C ASP A 385 -25.40 -15.19 -7.64
N PRO A 386 -25.47 -16.53 -7.64
CA PRO A 386 -25.71 -17.31 -8.86
C PRO A 386 -27.09 -17.08 -9.48
N ASN A 387 -28.07 -16.64 -8.69
CA ASN A 387 -29.43 -16.34 -9.14
C ASN A 387 -29.64 -14.85 -9.43
N ILE A 388 -28.89 -13.96 -8.76
CA ILE A 388 -28.96 -12.51 -8.95
C ILE A 388 -27.55 -11.92 -9.13
N PRO A 389 -26.92 -12.07 -10.32
CA PRO A 389 -25.50 -11.76 -10.50
C PRO A 389 -25.09 -10.29 -10.32
N SER A 390 -26.04 -9.38 -10.16
CA SER A 390 -25.78 -7.98 -9.82
C SER A 390 -25.58 -7.75 -8.31
N GLN A 391 -25.79 -8.77 -7.48
CA GLN A 391 -25.59 -8.74 -6.02
C GLN A 391 -24.47 -9.70 -5.60
N LEU A 392 -23.86 -9.42 -4.45
CA LEU A 392 -22.99 -10.38 -3.78
C LEU A 392 -23.79 -11.60 -3.34
N SER A 393 -23.20 -12.79 -3.49
CA SER A 393 -23.73 -14.02 -2.91
C SER A 393 -23.92 -13.83 -1.40
N PRO A 394 -25.05 -14.25 -0.80
CA PRO A 394 -25.30 -14.14 0.63
C PRO A 394 -24.18 -14.74 1.49
N THR A 395 -23.49 -15.78 1.00
CA THR A 395 -22.34 -16.39 1.69
C THR A 395 -21.15 -15.44 1.80
N PHE A 396 -20.97 -14.55 0.82
CA PHE A 396 -19.82 -13.66 0.72
C PHE A 396 -20.13 -12.21 1.09
N ASN A 397 -21.40 -11.85 1.26
CA ASN A 397 -21.81 -10.51 1.63
C ASN A 397 -21.54 -10.23 3.13
N SER A 398 -20.96 -9.07 3.44
CA SER A 398 -20.81 -8.57 4.81
C SER A 398 -22.12 -8.09 5.44
N GLY A 399 -23.14 -7.84 4.61
CA GLY A 399 -24.43 -7.26 4.98
C GLY A 399 -24.69 -5.90 4.35
N ASP A 400 -23.68 -5.28 3.71
CA ASP A 400 -23.82 -3.98 3.05
C ASP A 400 -24.02 -4.07 1.53
N PHE A 401 -23.93 -5.26 0.93
CA PHE A 401 -24.06 -5.50 -0.51
C PHE A 401 -22.96 -4.87 -1.39
N LEU A 402 -21.82 -4.47 -0.80
CA LEU A 402 -20.66 -3.93 -1.53
C LEU A 402 -19.38 -4.65 -1.13
N HIS A 403 -19.15 -4.84 0.16
CA HIS A 403 -17.91 -5.41 0.67
C HIS A 403 -18.05 -6.92 0.92
N PRO A 404 -17.08 -7.74 0.46
CA PRO A 404 -17.00 -9.13 0.87
C PRO A 404 -16.74 -9.27 2.37
N ASN A 405 -17.32 -10.29 2.99
CA ASN A 405 -16.88 -10.77 4.29
C ASN A 405 -15.61 -11.65 4.14
N VAL A 406 -15.08 -12.18 5.25
CA VAL A 406 -13.88 -13.05 5.24
C VAL A 406 -14.02 -14.28 4.33
N ALA A 407 -15.21 -14.88 4.23
CA ALA A 407 -15.44 -16.00 3.32
C ALA A 407 -15.34 -15.54 1.85
N GLY A 408 -15.87 -14.36 1.53
CA GLY A 408 -15.72 -13.73 0.22
C GLY A 408 -14.26 -13.42 -0.11
N TYR A 409 -13.50 -12.82 0.82
CA TYR A 409 -12.07 -12.58 0.63
C TYR A 409 -11.26 -13.86 0.45
N THR A 410 -11.64 -14.94 1.15
CA THR A 410 -11.04 -16.27 0.95
C THR A 410 -11.31 -16.80 -0.45
N ALA A 411 -12.53 -16.62 -0.98
CA ALA A 411 -12.88 -17.02 -2.34
C ALA A 411 -12.08 -16.22 -3.39
N LEU A 412 -11.95 -14.90 -3.22
CA LEU A 412 -11.13 -14.05 -4.10
C LEU A 412 -9.67 -14.50 -4.12
N ALA A 413 -9.07 -14.70 -2.94
CA ALA A 413 -7.70 -15.17 -2.82
C ALA A 413 -7.52 -16.55 -3.47
N ALA A 414 -8.48 -17.46 -3.31
CA ALA A 414 -8.46 -18.79 -3.90
C ALA A 414 -8.59 -18.77 -5.44
N ALA A 415 -9.31 -17.79 -6.00
CA ALA A 415 -9.54 -17.67 -7.44
C ALA A 415 -8.34 -17.09 -8.21
N PHE A 416 -7.43 -16.37 -7.55
CA PHE A 416 -6.26 -15.79 -8.22
C PHE A 416 -5.34 -16.90 -8.77
N PRO A 417 -4.89 -16.87 -10.04
CA PRO A 417 -3.98 -17.88 -10.60
C PRO A 417 -2.51 -17.58 -10.26
N LEU A 418 -1.81 -18.52 -9.61
CA LEU A 418 -0.41 -18.33 -9.18
C LEU A 418 0.60 -18.50 -10.32
N ASP A 419 0.23 -19.22 -11.38
CA ASP A 419 1.04 -19.46 -12.58
C ASP A 419 1.30 -18.18 -13.40
N LEU A 420 0.48 -17.13 -13.21
CA LEU A 420 0.72 -15.81 -13.79
C LEU A 420 2.12 -15.26 -13.47
N PHE A 421 2.61 -15.51 -12.26
CA PHE A 421 3.92 -15.01 -11.85
C PHE A 421 5.07 -15.71 -12.61
N GLU A 422 4.91 -16.98 -12.96
CA GLU A 422 5.89 -17.68 -13.80
C GLU A 422 5.77 -17.24 -15.25
N GLN A 423 4.54 -17.16 -15.77
CA GLN A 423 4.21 -16.74 -17.13
C GLN A 423 4.81 -15.36 -17.47
N PHE A 424 4.71 -14.40 -16.55
CA PHE A 424 5.20 -13.03 -16.74
C PHE A 424 6.53 -12.75 -16.02
N SER A 425 7.26 -13.79 -15.63
CA SER A 425 8.53 -13.66 -14.92
C SER A 425 9.62 -12.89 -15.68
N GLY A 426 9.51 -12.82 -17.01
CA GLY A 426 10.40 -12.05 -17.89
C GLY A 426 9.97 -10.59 -18.11
N GLY A 427 8.90 -10.13 -17.47
CA GLY A 427 8.29 -8.83 -17.76
C GLY A 427 7.49 -8.84 -19.06
N VAL A 428 7.15 -7.65 -19.55
CA VAL A 428 6.43 -7.45 -20.82
C VAL A 428 7.21 -6.51 -21.71
N SER A 429 7.24 -6.83 -23.01
CA SER A 429 8.16 -6.20 -23.98
C SER A 429 7.50 -5.19 -24.91
N ARG A 430 6.22 -4.82 -24.71
CA ARG A 430 5.49 -3.97 -25.66
C ARG A 430 4.63 -2.91 -25.02
N TYR A 431 4.89 -1.68 -25.47
CA TYR A 431 3.84 -0.73 -25.85
C TYR A 431 3.38 -1.13 -27.26
N GLN A 432 2.09 -1.43 -27.47
CA GLN A 432 1.48 -1.48 -28.81
C GLN A 432 0.68 -0.22 -29.05
#